data_AF-A0A1J5D8F4-F1
#
_entry.id   AF-A0A1J5D8F4-F1
#
_cell.length_a   1.000
_cell.length_b   1.000
_cell.length_c   1.000
_cell.angle_alpha   90.00
_cell.angle_beta   90.00
_cell.angle_gamma   90.00
#
_symmetry.space_group_name_H-M   'P 1'
#
loop_
_entity.id
_entity.type
_entity.pdbx_description
1 polymer ?
#
loop_
_entity_poly.entity_id
_entity_poly.type
_entity_poly.pdbx_seq_one_letter_code
_entity_poly.pdbx_strand_id
1 'polypeptide(L)'
;MREFCPRCEAPFPKNSAEGCPACGYRLMTACPTCGHQNVPKATFCGGCGGGMNLSTRVRQRWGSLVSPATRTRFRNLGAGFLFGGVLSIFAFGSMGMSNPSQSKVQPVWAPSEVESPFASPAAQSAFSAVSEWKSEEEITRHATPADLVKVGDLILRKCQPIVMGNSGIVSSDGNDSRRFLQSLGAMSETKEGAPIRRADAALFFYRLASELFSLAAPETSVYQFADIPRYHYLNIPVESLESIGIRIAREPELFGSEDPLSISDLSEVSVDFLQAYENRLKMKVFPSLDPAS
;
A
#
# COMPACT_ATOMS: atom_id res chain seq x y z
N MET A 1 5.63 36.06 12.39
CA MET A 1 4.91 35.13 11.49
C MET A 1 3.46 35.06 11.92
N ARG A 2 2.52 35.44 11.06
CA ARG A 2 1.07 35.28 11.30
C ARG A 2 0.70 33.83 11.02
N GLU A 3 -0.11 33.23 11.87
CA GLU A 3 -0.70 31.91 11.61
C GLU A 3 -2.12 32.13 11.05
N PHE A 4 -2.57 31.23 10.20
CA PHE A 4 -3.89 31.30 9.58
C PHE A 4 -4.84 30.32 10.27
N CYS A 5 -6.10 30.72 10.49
CA CYS A 5 -7.09 29.85 11.08
C CYS A 5 -7.34 28.64 10.16
N PRO A 6 -7.24 27.38 10.65
CA PRO A 6 -7.44 26.20 9.81
C PRO A 6 -8.89 26.02 9.34
N ARG A 7 -9.85 26.83 9.84
CA ARG A 7 -11.27 26.75 9.48
C ARG A 7 -11.70 27.81 8.48
N CYS A 8 -11.21 29.04 8.58
CA CYS A 8 -11.66 30.17 7.75
C CYS A 8 -10.52 30.98 7.13
N GLU A 9 -9.27 30.54 7.31
CA GLU A 9 -8.06 31.18 6.76
C GLU A 9 -7.85 32.64 7.18
N ALA A 10 -8.62 33.15 8.14
CA ALA A 10 -8.40 34.48 8.68
C ALA A 10 -7.05 34.52 9.43
N PRO A 11 -6.25 35.60 9.29
CA PRO A 11 -5.01 35.76 10.02
C PRO A 11 -5.32 35.88 11.52
N PHE A 12 -4.60 35.13 12.36
CA PHE A 12 -4.78 35.18 13.81
C PHE A 12 -3.46 35.44 14.55
N PRO A 13 -3.48 36.13 15.70
CA PRO A 13 -2.29 36.34 16.50
C PRO A 13 -1.88 35.05 17.21
N LYS A 14 -0.60 34.66 17.07
CA LYS A 14 -0.03 33.55 17.85
C LYS A 14 -0.34 33.80 19.33
N ASN A 15 -1.07 32.89 19.97
CA ASN A 15 -1.49 32.91 21.38
C ASN A 15 -2.87 33.52 21.71
N SER A 16 -3.81 33.70 20.77
CA SER A 16 -5.19 34.01 21.19
C SER A 16 -5.87 32.79 21.83
N ALA A 17 -5.87 32.75 23.17
CA ALA A 17 -6.61 31.75 23.94
C ALA A 17 -8.14 31.83 23.71
N GLU A 18 -8.62 33.00 23.27
CA GLU A 18 -10.05 33.30 23.07
C GLU A 18 -10.62 32.72 21.75
N GLY A 19 -9.76 32.16 20.89
CA GLY A 19 -10.14 31.59 19.60
C GLY A 19 -10.01 32.57 18.44
N CYS A 20 -10.48 32.15 17.26
CA CYS A 20 -10.47 32.96 16.05
C CYS A 20 -11.56 34.03 16.13
N PRO A 21 -11.25 35.33 16.00
CA PRO A 21 -12.25 36.39 16.09
C PRO A 21 -13.26 36.37 14.94
N ALA A 22 -12.89 35.80 13.78
CA ALA A 22 -13.75 35.75 12.60
C ALA A 22 -14.81 34.64 12.67
N CYS A 23 -14.47 33.47 13.25
CA CYS A 23 -15.36 32.29 13.21
C CYS A 23 -15.55 31.58 14.56
N GLY A 24 -14.94 32.06 15.64
CA GLY A 24 -15.02 31.48 16.98
C GLY A 24 -14.23 30.17 17.17
N TYR A 25 -13.46 29.72 16.18
CA TYR A 25 -12.69 28.47 16.29
C TYR A 25 -11.60 28.56 17.37
N ARG A 26 -11.65 27.68 18.38
CA ARG A 26 -10.64 27.62 19.44
C ARG A 26 -9.47 26.74 19.02
N LEU A 27 -8.28 27.33 18.91
CA LEU A 27 -7.05 26.63 18.54
C LEU A 27 -6.50 25.74 19.66
N MET A 28 -6.90 26.02 20.90
CA MET A 28 -6.46 25.30 22.08
C MET A 28 -7.65 24.96 22.98
N THR A 29 -7.53 23.82 23.66
CA THR A 29 -8.44 23.36 24.71
C THR A 29 -7.61 23.10 25.96
N ALA A 30 -8.03 23.67 27.09
CA ALA A 30 -7.36 23.47 28.36
C ALA A 30 -7.57 22.03 28.85
N CYS A 31 -6.50 21.40 29.34
CA CYS A 31 -6.56 20.09 29.96
C CYS A 31 -7.44 20.14 31.21
N PRO A 32 -8.41 19.23 31.38
CA PRO A 32 -9.29 19.23 32.56
C PRO A 32 -8.55 18.85 33.85
N THR A 33 -7.34 18.29 33.76
CA THR A 33 -6.56 17.83 34.91
C THR A 33 -5.55 18.88 35.38
N CYS A 34 -4.81 19.51 34.45
CA CYS A 34 -3.72 20.44 34.79
C CYS A 34 -3.83 21.83 34.17
N GLY A 35 -4.88 22.12 33.39
CA GLY A 35 -5.07 23.42 32.73
C GLY A 35 -4.18 23.68 31.52
N HIS A 36 -3.23 22.80 31.18
CA HIS A 36 -2.35 22.98 30.03
C HIS A 36 -3.12 23.09 28.70
N GLN A 37 -2.75 24.03 27.85
CA GLN A 37 -3.40 24.29 26.57
C GLN A 37 -2.96 23.27 25.51
N ASN A 38 -3.89 22.49 24.97
CA ASN A 38 -3.62 21.43 23.98
C ASN A 38 -4.41 21.65 22.70
N VAL A 39 -3.95 21.10 21.58
CA VAL A 39 -4.72 21.13 20.34
C VAL A 39 -6.08 20.39 20.52
N PRO A 40 -7.21 20.87 19.95
CA PRO A 40 -8.55 20.32 20.16
C PRO A 40 -8.71 18.83 19.79
N LYS A 41 -7.77 18.25 19.05
CA LYS A 41 -7.74 16.84 18.67
C LYS A 41 -6.70 16.01 19.43
N ALA A 42 -6.01 16.58 20.40
CA ALA A 42 -5.03 15.86 21.21
C ALA A 42 -5.74 14.79 22.04
N THR A 43 -5.28 13.54 21.95
CA THR A 43 -5.83 12.43 22.74
C THR A 43 -5.34 12.49 24.20
N PHE A 44 -4.12 12.99 24.40
CA PHE A 44 -3.43 13.13 25.68
C PHE A 44 -2.91 14.55 25.84
N CYS A 45 -2.84 15.01 27.10
CA CYS A 45 -2.28 16.31 27.44
C CYS A 45 -0.75 16.31 27.36
N GLY A 46 -0.16 17.26 26.62
CA GLY A 46 1.29 17.43 26.54
C GLY A 46 1.97 17.83 27.86
N GLY A 47 1.24 18.49 28.76
CA GLY A 47 1.75 18.87 30.10
C GLY A 47 1.76 17.74 31.13
N CYS A 48 0.63 17.05 31.35
CA CYS A 48 0.51 16.03 32.42
C CYS A 48 0.30 14.59 31.94
N GLY A 49 0.17 14.34 30.63
CA GLY A 49 -0.14 13.00 30.08
C GLY A 49 -1.56 12.50 30.34
N GLY A 50 -2.44 13.29 30.97
CA GLY A 50 -3.84 12.93 31.20
C GLY A 50 -4.66 12.89 29.92
N GLY A 51 -5.62 11.96 29.82
CA GLY A 51 -6.55 11.90 28.70
C GLY A 51 -7.41 13.17 28.57
N MET A 52 -7.50 13.74 27.36
CA MET A 52 -8.30 14.95 27.09
C MET A 52 -9.81 14.65 26.99
N ASN A 53 -10.19 13.45 26.59
CA ASN A 53 -11.58 13.02 26.43
C ASN A 53 -12.02 12.13 27.62
N LEU A 54 -13.33 12.04 27.87
CA LEU A 54 -13.85 11.20 28.96
C LEU A 54 -13.47 9.72 28.75
N SER A 55 -13.60 9.22 27.52
CA SER A 55 -13.27 7.83 27.17
C SER A 55 -11.79 7.49 27.43
N THR A 56 -10.88 8.41 27.09
CA THR A 56 -9.44 8.20 27.33
C THR A 56 -9.11 8.25 28.81
N ARG A 57 -9.78 9.12 29.59
CA ARG A 57 -9.64 9.16 31.06
C ARG A 57 -10.16 7.88 31.74
N VAL A 58 -11.33 7.39 31.33
CA VAL A 58 -11.87 6.12 31.84
C VAL A 58 -10.93 4.97 31.52
N ARG A 59 -10.43 4.90 30.27
CA ARG A 59 -9.46 3.87 29.85
C ARG A 59 -8.15 3.95 30.63
N GLN A 60 -7.63 5.15 30.89
CA GLN A 60 -6.41 5.37 31.66
C GLN A 60 -6.60 4.97 33.13
N ARG A 61 -7.76 5.30 33.73
CA ARG A 61 -8.12 4.91 35.10
C ARG A 61 -8.36 3.40 35.25
N TRP A 62 -8.97 2.76 34.26
CA TRP A 62 -9.08 1.30 34.22
C TRP A 62 -7.70 0.65 34.05
N GLY A 63 -6.86 1.21 33.18
CA GLY A 63 -5.48 0.73 32.99
C GLY A 63 -4.63 0.79 34.26
N SER A 64 -4.85 1.77 35.14
CA SER A 64 -4.14 1.84 36.43
C SER A 64 -4.67 0.89 37.50
N LEU A 65 -5.92 0.43 37.37
CA LEU A 65 -6.53 -0.52 38.32
C LEU A 65 -6.24 -1.99 37.96
N VAL A 66 -5.98 -2.27 36.69
CA VAL A 66 -5.64 -3.62 36.23
C VAL A 66 -4.12 -3.80 36.30
N SER A 67 -3.65 -4.68 37.17
CA SER A 67 -2.21 -4.95 37.30
C SER A 67 -1.64 -5.45 35.96
N PRO A 68 -0.36 -5.16 35.66
CA PRO A 68 0.28 -5.63 34.42
C PRO A 68 0.16 -7.15 34.23
N ALA A 69 0.15 -7.92 35.32
CA ALA A 69 0.03 -9.38 35.31
C ALA A 69 -1.38 -9.88 34.95
N THR A 70 -2.44 -9.16 35.31
CA THR A 70 -3.81 -9.53 34.89
C THR A 70 -4.08 -9.15 33.44
N ARG A 71 -3.43 -8.11 32.92
CA ARG A 71 -3.62 -7.62 31.54
C ARG A 71 -3.22 -8.65 30.48
N THR A 72 -2.12 -9.39 30.70
CA THR A 72 -1.70 -10.48 29.81
C THR A 72 -2.66 -11.66 29.84
N ARG A 73 -3.21 -12.00 31.01
CA ARG A 73 -4.19 -13.09 31.15
C ARG A 73 -5.51 -12.79 30.41
N PHE A 74 -6.01 -11.55 30.48
CA PHE A 74 -7.21 -11.15 29.75
C PHE A 74 -7.00 -11.05 28.23
N ARG A 75 -5.80 -10.65 27.75
CA ARG A 75 -5.48 -10.67 26.31
C ARG A 75 -5.53 -12.08 25.72
N ASN A 76 -5.00 -13.06 26.46
CA ASN A 76 -4.98 -14.45 25.99
C ASN A 76 -6.39 -15.09 26.01
N LEU A 77 -7.24 -14.69 26.98
CA LEU A 77 -8.64 -15.12 27.03
C LEU A 77 -9.51 -14.51 25.92
N GLY A 78 -9.36 -13.21 25.65
CA GLY A 78 -10.16 -12.51 24.62
C GLY A 78 -9.87 -12.98 23.20
N ALA A 79 -8.60 -13.30 22.90
CA ALA A 79 -8.21 -13.87 21.61
C ALA A 79 -8.88 -15.24 21.35
N GLY A 80 -8.98 -16.08 22.38
CA GLY A 80 -9.64 -17.39 22.27
C GLY A 80 -11.15 -17.31 21.99
N PHE A 81 -11.86 -16.38 22.64
CA PHE A 81 -13.31 -16.22 22.44
C PHE A 81 -13.67 -15.63 21.06
N LEU A 82 -12.89 -14.66 20.56
CA LEU A 82 -13.14 -14.11 19.22
C LEU A 82 -12.82 -15.11 18.12
N PHE A 83 -11.74 -15.89 18.27
CA PHE A 83 -11.39 -16.93 17.30
C PHE A 83 -12.41 -18.08 17.30
N GLY A 84 -12.84 -18.54 18.48
CA GLY A 84 -13.88 -19.56 18.61
C GLY A 84 -15.25 -19.09 18.07
N GLY A 85 -15.61 -17.83 18.32
CA GLY A 85 -16.85 -17.24 17.79
C GLY A 85 -16.86 -17.16 16.26
N VAL A 86 -15.77 -16.70 15.64
CA VAL A 86 -15.66 -16.61 14.17
C VAL A 86 -15.68 -18.01 13.52
N LEU A 87 -14.97 -18.99 14.09
CA LEU A 87 -15.00 -20.37 13.59
C LEU A 87 -16.41 -20.99 13.66
N SER A 88 -17.18 -20.71 14.71
CA SER A 88 -18.54 -21.23 14.84
C SER A 88 -19.52 -20.70 13.78
N ILE A 89 -19.29 -19.48 13.26
CA ILE A 89 -20.12 -18.90 12.18
C ILE A 89 -19.73 -19.50 10.82
N PHE A 90 -18.43 -19.75 10.59
CA PHE A 90 -17.96 -20.38 9.34
C PHE A 90 -18.35 -21.86 9.22
N ALA A 91 -18.34 -22.60 10.32
CA ALA A 91 -18.65 -24.03 10.34
C ALA A 91 -20.11 -24.36 9.97
N PHE A 92 -21.05 -23.43 10.20
CA PHE A 92 -22.48 -23.63 9.87
C PHE A 92 -22.96 -22.83 8.65
N GLY A 93 -22.18 -21.87 8.14
CA GLY A 93 -22.60 -20.97 7.04
C GLY A 93 -22.24 -21.42 5.62
N SER A 94 -21.46 -22.49 5.44
CA SER A 94 -20.83 -22.83 4.14
C SER A 94 -21.41 -24.06 3.41
N MET A 95 -22.44 -24.72 3.95
CA MET A 95 -23.16 -25.77 3.22
C MET A 95 -24.30 -25.16 2.36
N GLY A 96 -23.94 -24.52 1.25
CA GLY A 96 -24.87 -23.88 0.32
C GLY A 96 -24.53 -24.10 -1.15
N MET A 97 -25.06 -25.18 -1.73
CA MET A 97 -25.41 -25.44 -3.14
C MET A 97 -24.54 -24.82 -4.26
N SER A 98 -23.59 -25.60 -4.79
CA SER A 98 -23.03 -25.39 -6.13
C SER A 98 -23.88 -26.08 -7.20
N ASN A 99 -24.32 -25.33 -8.20
CA ASN A 99 -25.14 -25.79 -9.34
C ASN A 99 -24.26 -26.50 -10.39
N PRO A 100 -24.47 -27.80 -10.71
CA PRO A 100 -23.55 -28.57 -11.56
C PRO A 100 -23.72 -28.37 -13.08
N SER A 101 -24.46 -27.36 -13.56
CA SER A 101 -24.83 -27.27 -14.99
C SER A 101 -24.42 -25.98 -15.71
N GLN A 102 -23.15 -25.57 -15.61
CA GLN A 102 -22.55 -24.68 -16.61
C GLN A 102 -21.32 -25.33 -17.25
N SER A 103 -21.60 -26.19 -18.23
CA SER A 103 -20.63 -26.58 -19.26
C SER A 103 -20.30 -25.34 -20.10
N LYS A 104 -19.26 -24.58 -19.70
CA LYS A 104 -18.62 -23.59 -20.56
C LYS A 104 -17.95 -24.34 -21.72
N VAL A 105 -18.51 -24.17 -22.91
CA VAL A 105 -17.85 -24.49 -24.18
C VAL A 105 -16.56 -23.65 -24.22
N GLN A 106 -15.40 -24.30 -24.08
CA GLN A 106 -14.13 -23.64 -24.34
C GLN A 106 -14.00 -23.40 -25.85
N PRO A 107 -13.77 -22.16 -26.31
CA PRO A 107 -13.33 -21.96 -27.67
C PRO A 107 -11.95 -22.61 -27.81
N VAL A 108 -11.82 -23.54 -28.77
CA VAL A 108 -10.54 -24.07 -29.23
C VAL A 108 -9.82 -22.95 -29.98
N TRP A 109 -9.26 -22.02 -29.24
CA TRP A 109 -8.24 -21.11 -29.73
C TRP A 109 -6.91 -21.75 -29.41
N ALA A 110 -6.24 -22.30 -30.42
CA ALA A 110 -4.83 -22.61 -30.31
C ALA A 110 -4.11 -21.28 -30.05
N PRO A 111 -3.39 -21.11 -28.92
CA PRO A 111 -2.65 -19.88 -28.70
C PRO A 111 -1.58 -19.80 -29.78
N SER A 112 -1.73 -18.84 -30.70
CA SER A 112 -0.58 -18.30 -31.43
C SER A 112 0.44 -17.91 -30.38
N GLU A 113 1.68 -18.42 -30.47
CA GLU A 113 2.79 -17.97 -29.62
C GLU A 113 2.77 -16.45 -29.59
N VAL A 114 2.43 -15.88 -28.44
CA VAL A 114 2.43 -14.43 -28.26
C VAL A 114 3.91 -14.04 -28.27
N GLU A 115 4.37 -13.53 -29.40
CA GLU A 115 5.72 -12.98 -29.50
C GLU A 115 5.89 -11.91 -28.41
N SER A 116 6.95 -12.06 -27.60
CA SER A 116 7.22 -11.13 -26.51
C SER A 116 7.45 -9.72 -27.08
N PRO A 117 6.81 -8.68 -26.53
CA PRO A 117 6.99 -7.30 -26.99
C PRO A 117 8.35 -6.72 -26.61
N PHE A 118 9.10 -7.41 -25.75
CA PHE A 118 10.37 -6.97 -25.18
C PHE A 118 11.56 -7.29 -26.07
N ALA A 119 12.52 -6.37 -26.24
CA ALA A 119 13.79 -6.62 -26.92
C ALA A 119 14.88 -7.16 -25.98
N SER A 120 14.76 -6.87 -24.68
CA SER A 120 15.72 -7.31 -23.66
C SER A 120 15.51 -8.79 -23.32
N PRO A 121 16.54 -9.67 -23.39
CA PRO A 121 16.39 -11.09 -23.04
C PRO A 121 15.91 -11.31 -21.59
N ALA A 122 16.30 -10.42 -20.67
CA ALA A 122 15.87 -10.46 -19.28
C ALA A 122 14.37 -10.17 -19.14
N ALA A 123 13.88 -9.13 -19.83
CA ALA A 123 12.47 -8.76 -19.85
C ALA A 123 11.62 -9.82 -20.57
N GLN A 124 12.10 -10.36 -21.70
CA GLN A 124 11.46 -11.48 -22.39
C GLN A 124 11.31 -12.70 -21.47
N SER A 125 12.39 -13.12 -20.78
CA SER A 125 12.32 -14.28 -19.90
C SER A 125 11.40 -14.06 -18.70
N ALA A 126 11.36 -12.85 -18.14
CA ALA A 126 10.42 -12.49 -17.09
C ALA A 126 8.96 -12.52 -17.59
N PHE A 127 8.70 -11.95 -18.76
CA PHE A 127 7.38 -11.93 -19.39
C PHE A 127 6.85 -13.32 -19.69
N SER A 128 7.68 -14.20 -20.26
CA SER A 128 7.29 -15.59 -20.50
C SER A 128 6.93 -16.31 -19.20
N ALA A 129 7.70 -16.11 -18.13
CA ALA A 129 7.43 -16.75 -16.84
C ALA A 129 6.14 -16.21 -16.17
N VAL A 130 5.89 -14.91 -16.26
CA VAL A 130 4.63 -14.30 -15.75
C VAL A 130 3.43 -14.76 -16.59
N SER A 131 3.60 -14.88 -17.91
CA SER A 131 2.54 -15.34 -18.83
C SER A 131 2.20 -16.82 -18.64
N GLU A 132 3.23 -17.66 -18.44
CA GLU A 132 3.07 -19.07 -18.07
C GLU A 132 2.30 -19.19 -16.76
N TRP A 133 2.73 -18.47 -15.71
CA TRP A 133 1.99 -18.40 -14.45
C TRP A 133 0.54 -17.96 -14.64
N LYS A 134 0.28 -16.89 -15.40
CA LYS A 134 -1.09 -16.42 -15.67
C LYS A 134 -1.95 -17.51 -16.33
N SER A 135 -1.37 -18.31 -17.22
CA SER A 135 -2.10 -19.37 -17.95
C SER A 135 -2.53 -20.54 -17.06
N GLU A 136 -1.86 -20.75 -15.93
CA GLU A 136 -2.20 -21.77 -14.94
C GLU A 136 -3.35 -21.34 -14.02
N GLU A 137 -3.69 -20.05 -14.00
CA GLU A 137 -4.57 -19.43 -13.02
C GLU A 137 -5.93 -19.02 -13.62
N GLU A 138 -6.97 -19.01 -12.78
CA GLU A 138 -8.28 -18.46 -13.18
C GLU A 138 -8.22 -16.93 -13.26
N ILE A 139 -8.16 -16.37 -14.48
CA ILE A 139 -7.96 -14.93 -14.74
C ILE A 139 -8.94 -14.02 -13.98
N THR A 140 -10.18 -14.45 -13.79
CA THR A 140 -11.24 -13.66 -13.13
C THR A 140 -11.19 -13.70 -11.61
N ARG A 141 -10.37 -14.56 -11.01
CA ARG A 141 -10.26 -14.62 -9.54
C ARG A 141 -9.51 -13.40 -9.02
N HIS A 142 -9.84 -12.99 -7.79
CA HIS A 142 -9.04 -11.97 -7.12
C HIS A 142 -7.65 -12.53 -6.80
N ALA A 143 -6.64 -11.71 -7.07
CA ALA A 143 -5.27 -12.00 -6.68
C ALA A 143 -5.16 -11.99 -5.15
N THR A 144 -4.33 -12.88 -4.63
CA THR A 144 -3.99 -13.00 -3.21
C THR A 144 -2.57 -12.45 -2.99
N PRO A 145 -2.15 -12.23 -1.73
CA PRO A 145 -0.77 -11.84 -1.48
C PRO A 145 0.25 -12.90 -1.94
N ALA A 146 -0.12 -14.18 -1.95
CA ALA A 146 0.74 -15.25 -2.47
C ALA A 146 1.02 -15.08 -3.98
N ASP A 147 0.02 -14.63 -4.74
CA ASP A 147 0.15 -14.33 -6.17
C ASP A 147 1.10 -13.14 -6.40
N LEU A 148 0.93 -12.07 -5.61
CA LEU A 148 1.83 -10.92 -5.65
C LEU A 148 3.28 -11.33 -5.35
N VAL A 149 3.48 -12.18 -4.34
CA VAL A 149 4.81 -12.69 -3.99
C VAL A 149 5.39 -13.53 -5.13
N LYS A 150 4.61 -14.44 -5.71
CA LYS A 150 5.02 -15.29 -6.84
C LYS A 150 5.45 -14.43 -8.03
N VAL A 151 4.65 -13.43 -8.41
CA VAL A 151 4.98 -12.48 -9.49
C VAL A 151 6.26 -11.70 -9.19
N GLY A 152 6.39 -11.17 -7.97
CA GLY A 152 7.58 -10.47 -7.52
C GLY A 152 8.84 -11.32 -7.64
N ASP A 153 8.76 -12.58 -7.21
CA ASP A 153 9.84 -13.56 -7.31
C ASP A 153 10.23 -13.86 -8.77
N LEU A 154 9.25 -14.01 -9.66
CA LEU A 154 9.50 -14.21 -11.08
C LEU A 154 10.26 -13.03 -11.70
N ILE A 155 9.86 -11.80 -11.37
CA ILE A 155 10.53 -10.58 -11.85
C ILE A 155 11.95 -10.50 -11.27
N LEU A 156 12.12 -10.64 -9.96
CA LEU A 156 13.44 -10.53 -9.29
C LEU A 156 14.43 -11.61 -9.71
N ARG A 157 13.97 -12.80 -10.14
CA ARG A 157 14.85 -13.87 -10.63
C ARG A 157 15.39 -13.58 -12.03
N LYS A 158 14.69 -12.78 -12.83
CA LYS A 158 14.97 -12.58 -14.26
C LYS A 158 15.52 -11.19 -14.58
N CYS A 159 15.10 -10.17 -13.82
CA CYS A 159 15.55 -8.80 -13.97
C CYS A 159 16.69 -8.48 -13.00
N GLN A 160 17.79 -7.95 -13.52
CA GLN A 160 18.91 -7.46 -12.69
C GLN A 160 18.75 -5.97 -12.37
N PRO A 161 19.21 -5.50 -11.19
CA PRO A 161 19.19 -4.08 -10.84
C PRO A 161 19.95 -3.21 -11.86
N ILE A 162 19.33 -2.10 -12.27
CA ILE A 162 19.92 -1.11 -13.17
C ILE A 162 20.67 -0.08 -12.34
N VAL A 163 21.99 -0.24 -12.24
CA VAL A 163 22.87 0.76 -11.61
C VAL A 163 23.07 1.93 -12.59
N MET A 164 22.60 3.12 -12.20
CA MET A 164 22.77 4.38 -12.93
C MET A 164 23.96 5.16 -12.32
N GLY A 165 25.07 5.25 -13.06
CA GLY A 165 26.23 6.08 -12.69
C GLY A 165 27.39 5.39 -11.95
N ASN A 166 28.49 6.13 -11.77
CA ASN A 166 29.74 5.71 -11.11
C ASN A 166 29.70 5.86 -9.57
N SER A 167 28.53 6.02 -8.96
CA SER A 167 28.40 6.06 -7.50
C SER A 167 28.70 4.66 -6.95
N GLY A 168 29.98 4.39 -6.68
CA GLY A 168 30.55 3.11 -6.26
C GLY A 168 30.06 2.57 -4.91
N ILE A 169 28.89 2.98 -4.44
CA ILE A 169 28.27 2.50 -3.21
C ILE A 169 26.77 2.32 -3.47
N VAL A 170 26.41 1.28 -4.22
CA VAL A 170 25.07 0.70 -4.16
C VAL A 170 25.18 -0.64 -3.46
N SER A 171 25.35 -0.59 -2.14
CA SER A 171 25.09 -1.73 -1.26
C SER A 171 23.60 -1.75 -0.93
N SER A 172 22.76 -1.94 -1.95
CA SER A 172 21.42 -2.47 -1.71
C SER A 172 21.57 -3.98 -1.84
N ASP A 173 21.81 -4.63 -0.70
CA ASP A 173 21.68 -6.07 -0.57
C ASP A 173 20.25 -6.39 -1.06
N GLY A 174 20.10 -7.00 -2.25
CA GLY A 174 18.78 -7.30 -2.88
C GLY A 174 17.86 -8.21 -2.04
N ASN A 175 18.26 -8.45 -0.80
CA ASN A 175 17.47 -8.99 0.28
C ASN A 175 16.33 -8.09 0.73
N ASP A 176 16.34 -6.77 0.49
CA ASP A 176 15.32 -5.90 1.07
C ASP A 176 13.93 -6.05 0.42
N SER A 177 13.81 -6.16 -0.91
CA SER A 177 12.51 -6.49 -1.52
C SER A 177 12.09 -7.92 -1.20
N ARG A 178 13.03 -8.87 -1.11
CA ARG A 178 12.73 -10.25 -0.70
C ARG A 178 12.25 -10.35 0.74
N ARG A 179 12.82 -9.57 1.66
CA ARG A 179 12.35 -9.48 3.05
C ARG A 179 10.97 -8.85 3.13
N PHE A 180 10.71 -7.85 2.29
CA PHE A 180 9.38 -7.27 2.20
C PHE A 180 8.35 -8.29 1.68
N LEU A 181 8.69 -9.03 0.62
CA LEU A 181 7.91 -10.15 0.11
C LEU A 181 7.64 -11.20 1.20
N GLN A 182 8.64 -11.57 1.97
CA GLN A 182 8.50 -12.48 3.11
C GLN A 182 7.58 -11.90 4.19
N SER A 183 7.69 -10.60 4.49
CA SER A 183 6.80 -9.94 5.46
C SER A 183 5.35 -9.87 4.98
N LEU A 184 5.13 -9.64 3.68
CA LEU A 184 3.82 -9.71 3.04
C LEU A 184 3.26 -11.13 3.05
N GLY A 185 4.09 -12.13 2.76
CA GLY A 185 3.74 -13.55 2.87
C GLY A 185 3.34 -13.94 4.29
N ALA A 186 4.12 -13.54 5.29
CA ALA A 186 3.82 -13.80 6.71
C ALA A 186 2.52 -13.09 7.15
N MET A 187 2.24 -11.89 6.63
CA MET A 187 0.94 -11.24 6.84
C MET A 187 -0.19 -11.98 6.13
N SER A 188 0.08 -12.58 4.96
CA SER A 188 -0.86 -13.39 4.19
C SER A 188 -1.27 -14.67 4.89
N GLU A 189 -0.35 -15.34 5.60
CA GLU A 189 -0.66 -16.56 6.36
C GLU A 189 -1.76 -16.31 7.40
N THR A 190 -1.83 -15.09 7.93
CA THR A 190 -2.90 -14.71 8.88
C THR A 190 -4.25 -14.43 8.21
N LYS A 191 -4.30 -14.32 6.89
CA LYS A 191 -5.47 -13.96 6.08
C LYS A 191 -5.51 -14.79 4.79
N GLU A 192 -5.41 -16.10 4.95
CA GLU A 192 -5.41 -17.03 3.82
C GLU A 192 -6.65 -16.81 2.94
N GLY A 193 -6.42 -16.53 1.64
CA GLY A 193 -7.47 -16.25 0.66
C GLY A 193 -8.04 -14.82 0.64
N ALA A 194 -7.56 -13.90 1.48
CA ALA A 194 -7.99 -12.50 1.38
C ALA A 194 -7.48 -11.87 0.06
N PRO A 195 -8.33 -11.15 -0.67
CA PRO A 195 -7.91 -10.49 -1.90
C PRO A 195 -6.91 -9.38 -1.59
N ILE A 196 -5.89 -9.25 -2.43
CA ILE A 196 -4.93 -8.16 -2.34
C ILE A 196 -5.59 -6.86 -2.80
N ARG A 197 -5.35 -5.79 -2.04
CA ARG A 197 -5.82 -4.45 -2.40
C ARG A 197 -4.86 -3.79 -3.36
N ARG A 198 -5.37 -2.93 -4.23
CA ARG A 198 -4.59 -2.13 -5.16
C ARG A 198 -3.51 -1.28 -4.47
N ALA A 199 -3.80 -0.75 -3.28
CA ALA A 199 -2.81 -0.05 -2.45
C ALA A 199 -1.61 -0.92 -2.04
N ASP A 200 -1.85 -2.18 -1.68
CA ASP A 200 -0.80 -3.11 -1.27
C ASP A 200 0.12 -3.47 -2.45
N ALA A 201 -0.48 -3.71 -3.62
CA ALA A 201 0.26 -3.94 -4.86
C ALA A 201 1.07 -2.70 -5.29
N ALA A 202 0.53 -1.48 -5.16
CA ALA A 202 1.25 -0.26 -5.49
C ALA A 202 2.49 -0.05 -4.61
N LEU A 203 2.38 -0.27 -3.31
CA LEU A 203 3.54 -0.23 -2.41
C LEU A 203 4.58 -1.29 -2.78
N PHE A 204 4.12 -2.48 -3.15
CA PHE A 204 4.98 -3.57 -3.58
C PHE A 204 5.76 -3.22 -4.85
N PHE A 205 5.07 -2.82 -5.92
CA PHE A 205 5.72 -2.46 -7.18
C PHE A 205 6.59 -1.21 -7.05
N TYR A 206 6.21 -0.25 -6.22
CA TYR A 206 7.05 0.91 -5.92
C TYR A 206 8.38 0.49 -5.30
N ARG A 207 8.36 -0.40 -4.30
CA ARG A 207 9.58 -0.92 -3.68
C ARG A 207 10.44 -1.70 -4.66
N LEU A 208 9.81 -2.55 -5.47
CA LEU A 208 10.49 -3.31 -6.51
C LEU A 208 11.15 -2.39 -7.56
N ALA A 209 10.45 -1.32 -7.96
CA ALA A 209 10.94 -0.29 -8.87
C ALA A 209 12.09 0.53 -8.26
N SER A 210 12.01 0.87 -6.97
CA SER A 210 13.13 1.54 -6.27
C SER A 210 14.39 0.68 -6.26
N GLU A 211 14.26 -0.64 -6.10
CA GLU A 211 15.41 -1.56 -6.13
C GLU A 211 15.95 -1.78 -7.56
N LEU A 212 15.08 -2.03 -8.53
CA LEU A 212 15.49 -2.38 -9.89
C LEU A 212 15.85 -1.17 -10.75
N PHE A 213 15.21 -0.02 -10.53
CA PHE A 213 15.38 1.18 -11.39
C PHE A 213 16.11 2.32 -10.69
N SER A 214 16.47 2.18 -9.40
CA SER A 214 16.91 3.30 -8.55
C SER A 214 15.88 4.45 -8.56
N LEU A 215 14.59 4.11 -8.53
CA LEU A 215 13.51 5.10 -8.59
C LEU A 215 13.53 6.01 -7.36
N ALA A 216 13.75 7.31 -7.61
CA ALA A 216 13.66 8.36 -6.59
C ALA A 216 12.24 8.90 -6.48
N ALA A 217 11.87 9.39 -5.30
CA ALA A 217 10.62 10.11 -5.13
C ALA A 217 10.64 11.42 -5.95
N PRO A 218 9.52 11.83 -6.58
CA PRO A 218 9.44 13.08 -7.30
C PRO A 218 9.64 14.26 -6.35
N GLU A 219 10.32 15.31 -6.82
CA GLU A 219 10.54 16.54 -6.04
C GLU A 219 9.23 17.27 -5.73
N THR A 220 8.24 17.16 -6.63
CA THR A 220 6.92 17.75 -6.50
C THR A 220 5.84 16.71 -6.75
N SER A 221 4.93 16.55 -5.78
CA SER A 221 3.77 15.65 -5.92
C SER A 221 2.60 16.41 -6.54
N VAL A 222 1.95 15.82 -7.55
CA VAL A 222 0.88 16.49 -8.33
C VAL A 222 -0.53 16.21 -7.79
N TYR A 223 -0.71 15.27 -6.84
CA TYR A 223 -2.00 14.88 -6.26
C TYR A 223 -3.07 14.61 -7.32
N GLN A 224 -2.81 13.62 -8.17
CA GLN A 224 -3.66 13.34 -9.35
C GLN A 224 -4.95 12.58 -9.03
N PHE A 225 -4.98 11.79 -7.95
CA PHE A 225 -6.09 10.90 -7.63
C PHE A 225 -7.06 11.53 -6.63
N ALA A 226 -8.34 11.64 -7.01
CA ALA A 226 -9.36 12.29 -6.20
C ALA A 226 -9.70 11.51 -4.92
N ASP A 227 -9.47 10.20 -4.90
CA ASP A 227 -9.78 9.29 -3.79
C ASP A 227 -8.61 9.06 -2.82
N ILE A 228 -7.43 9.62 -3.09
CA ILE A 228 -6.30 9.60 -2.17
C ILE A 228 -6.21 10.95 -1.43
N PRO A 229 -6.28 10.98 -0.08
CA PRO A 229 -6.10 12.23 0.65
C PRO A 229 -4.73 12.87 0.36
N ARG A 230 -4.68 14.21 0.30
CA ARG A 230 -3.46 14.97 -0.06
C ARG A 230 -2.21 14.59 0.74
N TYR A 231 -2.33 14.27 2.02
CA TYR A 231 -1.19 13.89 2.86
C TYR A 231 -1.12 12.38 3.15
N HIS A 232 -1.69 11.57 2.26
CA HIS A 232 -1.64 10.12 2.38
C HIS A 232 -0.30 9.58 1.86
N TYR A 233 0.20 8.54 2.52
CA TYR A 233 1.49 7.92 2.18
C TYR A 233 1.50 7.24 0.81
N LEU A 234 0.33 7.03 0.19
CA LEU A 234 0.20 6.41 -1.14
C LEU A 234 0.46 7.36 -2.29
N ASN A 235 0.38 8.68 -2.10
CA ASN A 235 0.57 9.63 -3.21
C ASN A 235 1.95 9.45 -3.87
N ILE A 236 3.01 9.37 -3.07
CA ILE A 236 4.38 9.23 -3.60
C ILE A 236 4.55 7.90 -4.38
N PRO A 237 4.24 6.72 -3.82
CA PRO A 237 4.34 5.46 -4.55
C PRO A 237 3.58 5.45 -5.88
N VAL A 238 2.31 5.87 -5.87
CA VAL A 238 1.46 5.79 -7.06
C VAL A 238 1.92 6.78 -8.13
N GLU A 239 2.20 8.03 -7.77
CA GLU A 239 2.72 9.03 -8.72
C GLU A 239 4.08 8.62 -9.29
N SER A 240 4.95 8.03 -8.48
CA SER A 240 6.26 7.57 -8.94
C SER A 240 6.12 6.44 -9.97
N LEU A 241 5.21 5.49 -9.73
CA LEU A 241 4.91 4.39 -10.67
C LEU A 241 4.30 4.90 -11.98
N GLU A 242 3.29 5.77 -11.91
CA GLU A 242 2.67 6.38 -13.08
C GLU A 242 3.69 7.18 -13.91
N SER A 243 4.61 7.90 -13.26
CA SER A 243 5.63 8.69 -13.96
C SER A 243 6.59 7.87 -14.83
N ILE A 244 6.71 6.57 -14.54
CA ILE A 244 7.52 5.63 -15.34
C ILE A 244 6.66 4.68 -16.19
N GLY A 245 5.36 4.96 -16.29
CA GLY A 245 4.42 4.22 -17.13
C GLY A 245 3.87 2.94 -16.51
N ILE A 246 3.99 2.75 -15.18
CA ILE A 246 3.41 1.61 -14.48
C ILE A 246 2.03 1.99 -13.97
N ARG A 247 1.00 1.62 -14.74
CA ARG A 247 -0.38 2.00 -14.45
C ARG A 247 -1.00 0.98 -13.51
N ILE A 248 -1.30 1.43 -12.30
CA ILE A 248 -1.96 0.61 -11.28
C ILE A 248 -3.28 1.21 -10.82
N ALA A 249 -3.60 2.45 -11.18
CA ALA A 249 -4.88 3.05 -10.85
C ALA A 249 -6.05 2.34 -11.56
N ARG A 250 -7.24 2.39 -10.96
CA ARG A 250 -8.46 1.86 -11.59
C ARG A 250 -8.82 2.67 -12.83
N GLU A 251 -8.76 3.99 -12.69
CA GLU A 251 -9.07 4.98 -13.72
C GLU A 251 -8.05 6.13 -13.63
N PRO A 252 -7.90 6.98 -14.67
CA PRO A 252 -6.92 8.06 -14.67
C PRO A 252 -7.02 9.04 -13.49
N GLU A 253 -8.22 9.25 -12.95
CA GLU A 253 -8.48 10.19 -11.82
C GLU A 253 -8.83 9.46 -10.50
N LEU A 254 -8.98 8.13 -10.54
CA LEU A 254 -9.40 7.33 -9.39
C LEU A 254 -8.44 6.15 -9.19
N PHE A 255 -7.73 6.16 -8.07
CA PHE A 255 -6.78 5.11 -7.76
C PHE A 255 -7.48 3.81 -7.39
N GLY A 256 -8.50 3.85 -6.51
CA GLY A 256 -9.20 2.66 -6.03
C GLY A 256 -8.42 1.90 -4.96
N SER A 257 -7.92 2.61 -3.93
CA SER A 257 -6.98 2.04 -2.93
C SER A 257 -7.44 0.73 -2.27
N GLU A 258 -8.74 0.60 -2.01
CA GLU A 258 -9.36 -0.56 -1.35
C GLU A 258 -9.87 -1.61 -2.34
N ASP A 259 -9.80 -1.35 -3.65
CA ASP A 259 -10.33 -2.25 -4.66
C ASP A 259 -9.46 -3.52 -4.74
N PRO A 260 -10.08 -4.71 -4.79
CA PRO A 260 -9.35 -5.94 -4.98
C PRO A 260 -8.79 -6.00 -6.41
N LEU A 261 -7.55 -6.47 -6.56
CA LEU A 261 -6.98 -6.75 -7.87
C LEU A 261 -7.37 -8.15 -8.34
N SER A 262 -7.69 -8.31 -9.62
CA SER A 262 -7.79 -9.61 -10.28
C SER A 262 -6.41 -10.14 -10.69
N ILE A 263 -6.33 -11.42 -11.05
CA ILE A 263 -5.12 -11.98 -11.68
C ILE A 263 -4.82 -11.31 -13.03
N SER A 264 -5.85 -10.89 -13.78
CA SER A 264 -5.64 -10.10 -15.00
C SER A 264 -4.96 -8.78 -14.69
N ASP A 265 -5.49 -8.01 -13.74
CA ASP A 265 -4.94 -6.69 -13.38
C ASP A 265 -3.48 -6.82 -12.91
N LEU A 266 -3.20 -7.80 -12.04
CA LEU A 266 -1.85 -8.05 -11.54
C LEU A 266 -0.87 -8.40 -12.68
N SER A 267 -1.33 -9.21 -13.64
CA SER A 267 -0.54 -9.51 -14.84
C SER A 267 -0.29 -8.27 -15.70
N GLU A 268 -1.28 -7.41 -15.90
CA GLU A 268 -1.15 -6.18 -16.69
C GLU A 268 -0.16 -5.20 -16.04
N VAL A 269 -0.27 -4.97 -14.74
CA VAL A 269 0.70 -4.16 -13.97
C VAL A 269 2.13 -4.74 -14.10
N SER A 270 2.25 -6.06 -14.12
CA SER A 270 3.56 -6.72 -14.30
C SER A 270 4.14 -6.49 -15.69
N VAL A 271 3.30 -6.47 -16.73
CA VAL A 271 3.73 -6.15 -18.10
C VAL A 271 4.17 -4.69 -18.20
N ASP A 272 3.41 -3.76 -17.64
CA ASP A 272 3.78 -2.34 -17.57
C ASP A 272 5.11 -2.17 -16.80
N PHE A 273 5.34 -2.92 -15.73
CA PHE A 273 6.61 -2.93 -14.99
C PHE A 273 7.79 -3.39 -15.86
N LEU A 274 7.63 -4.49 -16.61
CA LEU A 274 8.67 -4.99 -17.52
C LEU A 274 8.95 -4.01 -18.67
N GLN A 275 7.93 -3.30 -19.14
CA GLN A 275 8.10 -2.23 -20.13
C GLN A 275 8.91 -1.06 -19.57
N ALA A 276 8.62 -0.63 -18.33
CA ALA A 276 9.40 0.39 -17.65
C ALA A 276 10.87 -0.05 -17.46
N TYR A 277 11.09 -1.31 -17.10
CA TYR A 277 12.42 -1.91 -16.98
C TYR A 277 13.20 -1.85 -18.31
N GLU A 278 12.58 -2.27 -19.42
CA GLU A 278 13.23 -2.23 -20.73
C GLU A 278 13.53 -0.80 -21.18
N ASN A 279 12.61 0.14 -20.97
CA ASN A 279 12.83 1.54 -21.30
C ASN A 279 14.02 2.11 -20.54
N ARG A 280 14.17 1.76 -19.25
CA ARG A 280 15.34 2.16 -18.43
C ARG A 280 16.64 1.52 -18.91
N LEU A 281 16.62 0.25 -19.34
CA LEU A 281 17.79 -0.38 -19.97
C LEU A 281 18.21 0.36 -21.24
N LYS A 282 17.25 0.77 -22.08
CA LYS A 282 17.52 1.54 -23.29
C LYS A 282 18.15 2.91 -22.97
N MET A 283 17.63 3.62 -21.97
CA MET A 283 18.20 4.90 -21.52
C MET A 283 19.65 4.75 -21.02
N LYS A 284 19.97 3.65 -20.34
CA LYS A 284 21.35 3.38 -19.90
C LYS A 284 22.32 3.16 -21.07
N VAL A 285 21.85 2.50 -22.14
CA VAL A 285 22.67 2.27 -23.35
C VAL A 285 22.84 3.57 -24.15
N PHE A 286 21.83 4.44 -24.14
CA PHE A 286 21.81 5.69 -24.89
C PHE A 286 21.53 6.90 -23.99
N PRO A 287 22.50 7.33 -23.16
CA PRO A 287 22.32 8.46 -22.24
C PRO A 287 22.04 9.79 -22.96
N SER A 288 22.24 9.87 -24.29
CA SER A 288 21.90 11.04 -25.11
C SER A 288 20.43 11.15 -25.50
N LEU A 289 19.58 10.19 -25.10
CA LEU A 289 18.14 10.19 -25.38
C LEU A 289 17.29 10.68 -24.20
N ASP A 290 17.90 11.37 -23.23
CA ASP A 290 17.17 11.89 -22.08
C ASP A 290 16.14 12.93 -22.57
N PRO A 291 14.82 12.69 -22.47
CA PRO A 291 13.81 13.58 -23.05
C PRO A 291 13.71 14.94 -22.33
N ALA A 292 14.52 15.15 -21.29
CA ALA A 292 14.60 16.37 -20.50
C ALA A 292 15.80 17.27 -20.88
N SER A 293 16.60 16.90 -21.89
CA SER A 293 17.68 17.76 -22.44
C SER A 293 17.27 18.47 -23.73
#